data_AF-A0A2V8T1P5-F1
#
_entry.id   AF-A0A2V8T1P5-F1
#
_cell.length_a   1.000
_cell.length_b   1.000
_cell.length_c   1.000
_cell.angle_alpha   90.00
_cell.angle_beta   90.00
_cell.angle_gamma   90.00
#
_symmetry.space_group_name_H-M   'P 1'
#
loop_
_entity.id
_entity.type
_entity.pdbx_description
1 polymer ?
#
loop_
_entity_poly.entity_id
_entity_poly.type
_entity_poly.pdbx_seq_one_letter_code
_entity_poly.pdbx_strand_id
1 'polypeptide(L)'
;AVVFPDEQMQILPYHRVVKDLNGRSAEGFLDAVKERFRATEDANPRGPGRAGHWHMYLAGKWYGLGLRGDAARTPSDDPTSTLDVSLLQDNLLAPVLGVTDPRTDKRIDFVGGIRGTQELERLVNDGSAAVAFALHSTSIEDLLRVSDAGGVMPPKSTWFEPKLRDGILIHTI
;
A
#
# COMPACT_ATOMS: atom_id res chain seq x y z
N ALA A 1 8.52 -0.38 -29.45
CA ALA A 1 8.81 -0.13 -28.02
C ALA A 1 8.51 1.33 -27.73
N VAL A 2 7.90 1.65 -26.58
CA VAL A 2 7.73 3.03 -26.10
C VAL A 2 8.72 3.22 -24.96
N VAL A 3 9.46 4.33 -24.99
CA VAL A 3 10.47 4.67 -23.99
C VAL A 3 10.02 5.95 -23.29
N PHE A 4 9.93 5.91 -21.97
CA PHE A 4 9.68 7.09 -21.14
C PHE A 4 10.94 7.39 -20.34
N PRO A 5 11.41 8.65 -20.30
CA PRO A 5 12.39 9.06 -19.32
C PRO A 5 11.87 8.81 -17.91
N ASP A 6 12.70 8.26 -17.05
CA ASP A 6 12.41 8.02 -15.62
C ASP A 6 12.03 9.32 -14.90
N GLU A 7 12.68 10.44 -15.25
CA GLU A 7 12.39 11.78 -14.71
C GLU A 7 10.96 12.30 -15.00
N GLN A 8 10.27 11.74 -16.01
CA GLN A 8 8.92 12.15 -16.41
C GLN A 8 7.82 11.18 -15.96
N MET A 9 8.19 10.12 -15.24
CA MET A 9 7.28 9.07 -14.81
C MET A 9 7.08 9.13 -13.30
N GLN A 10 5.85 9.43 -12.86
CA GLN A 10 5.52 9.41 -11.45
C GLN A 10 4.96 8.05 -11.05
N ILE A 11 5.50 7.48 -9.98
CA ILE A 11 4.93 6.31 -9.31
C ILE A 11 4.07 6.80 -8.15
N LEU A 12 2.76 6.66 -8.29
CA LEU A 12 1.80 6.91 -7.23
C LEU A 12 1.54 5.62 -6.43
N PRO A 13 1.22 5.74 -5.13
CA PRO A 13 0.92 4.58 -4.30
C PRO A 13 -0.41 3.95 -4.70
N TYR A 14 -0.60 2.70 -4.31
CA TYR A 14 -1.94 2.10 -4.21
C TYR A 14 -2.26 1.88 -2.74
N HIS A 15 -3.25 2.60 -2.26
CA HIS A 15 -3.82 2.41 -0.93
C HIS A 15 -4.66 1.13 -0.87
N ARG A 16 -4.82 0.60 0.34
CA ARG A 16 -5.63 -0.61 0.59
C ARG A 16 -6.84 -0.25 1.43
N VAL A 17 -8.00 -0.82 1.13
CA VAL A 17 -9.18 -0.74 2.00
C VAL A 17 -9.72 -2.15 2.22
N VAL A 18 -10.20 -2.44 3.43
CA VAL A 18 -10.73 -3.76 3.78
C VAL A 18 -12.13 -3.62 4.37
N LYS A 19 -13.07 -4.43 3.88
CA LYS A 19 -14.51 -4.37 4.17
C LYS A 19 -14.88 -4.70 5.61
N ASP A 20 -14.06 -5.51 6.29
CA ASP A 20 -14.27 -5.91 7.68
C ASP A 20 -12.95 -6.02 8.44
N LEU A 21 -13.07 -6.18 9.76
CA LEU A 21 -11.94 -6.37 10.67
C LEU A 21 -11.75 -7.84 11.05
N ASN A 22 -12.18 -8.77 10.19
CA ASN A 22 -12.09 -10.21 10.41
C ASN A 22 -12.73 -10.67 11.74
N GLY A 23 -13.94 -10.16 12.02
CA GLY A 23 -14.71 -10.48 13.23
C GLY A 23 -14.27 -9.75 14.51
N ARG A 24 -13.32 -8.82 14.43
CA ARG A 24 -12.85 -8.01 15.58
C ARG A 24 -13.64 -6.71 15.73
N SER A 25 -13.68 -6.17 16.95
CA SER A 25 -14.05 -4.76 17.15
C SER A 25 -12.92 -3.83 16.69
N ALA A 26 -13.19 -2.53 16.56
CA ALA A 26 -12.17 -1.54 16.22
C ALA A 26 -11.03 -1.52 17.25
N GLU A 27 -11.36 -1.58 18.53
CA GLU A 27 -10.40 -1.61 19.63
C GLU A 27 -9.58 -2.91 19.61
N GLY A 28 -10.23 -4.06 19.50
CA GLY A 28 -9.54 -5.35 19.44
C GLY A 28 -8.70 -5.53 18.18
N PHE A 29 -9.06 -4.87 17.08
CA PHE A 29 -8.23 -4.79 15.89
C PHE A 29 -7.01 -3.88 16.10
N LEU A 30 -7.21 -2.69 16.67
CA LEU A 30 -6.11 -1.77 16.98
C LEU A 30 -5.09 -2.41 17.94
N ASP A 31 -5.55 -3.18 18.92
CA ASP A 31 -4.66 -3.91 19.84
C ASP A 31 -3.84 -4.98 19.11
N ALA A 32 -4.47 -5.76 18.22
CA ALA A 32 -3.75 -6.73 17.38
C ALA A 32 -2.73 -6.06 16.43
N VAL A 33 -3.05 -4.87 15.91
CA VAL A 33 -2.09 -4.07 15.12
C VAL A 33 -0.91 -3.64 16.00
N LYS A 34 -1.16 -3.19 17.23
CA LYS A 34 -0.13 -2.74 18.17
C LYS A 34 0.85 -3.84 18.59
N GLU A 35 0.48 -5.11 18.50
CA GLU A 35 1.42 -6.23 18.74
C GLU A 35 2.57 -6.26 17.73
N ARG A 36 2.32 -5.82 16.48
CA ARG A 36 3.28 -5.91 15.36
C ARG A 36 3.81 -4.55 14.91
N PHE A 37 3.01 -3.50 15.10
CA PHE A 37 3.33 -2.14 14.70
C PHE A 37 3.35 -1.21 15.91
N ARG A 38 4.23 -0.21 15.88
CA ARG A 38 4.06 0.98 16.69
C ARG A 38 2.98 1.83 16.03
N ALA A 39 1.85 1.99 16.72
CA ALA A 39 0.74 2.84 16.30
C ALA A 39 0.77 4.17 17.07
N THR A 40 0.71 5.30 16.37
CA THR A 40 0.59 6.65 16.94
C THR A 40 -0.68 7.32 16.45
N GLU A 41 -1.47 7.91 17.34
CA GLU A 41 -2.68 8.67 16.94
C GLU A 41 -2.33 9.98 16.24
N ASP A 42 -3.34 10.65 15.68
CA ASP A 42 -3.27 11.96 15.03
C ASP A 42 -2.23 12.04 13.90
N ALA A 43 -2.11 10.94 13.15
CA ALA A 43 -1.23 10.94 11.99
C ALA A 43 -1.73 11.88 10.88
N ASN A 44 -0.80 12.43 10.12
CA ASN A 44 -1.11 13.37 9.07
C ASN A 44 -2.04 12.72 8.02
N PRO A 45 -3.24 13.29 7.76
CA PRO A 45 -4.20 12.69 6.84
C PRO A 45 -3.69 12.63 5.40
N ARG A 46 -2.60 13.33 5.04
CA ARG A 46 -1.98 13.25 3.70
C ARG A 46 -1.26 11.92 3.41
N GLY A 47 -1.16 11.03 4.39
CA GLY A 47 -0.48 9.74 4.27
C GLY A 47 1.00 9.78 4.67
N PRO A 48 1.71 8.64 4.55
CA PRO A 48 3.09 8.52 5.00
C PRO A 48 4.07 9.27 4.10
N GLY A 49 4.91 10.11 4.71
CA GLY A 49 5.91 10.92 3.99
C GLY A 49 7.22 10.21 3.66
N ARG A 50 7.38 8.93 4.05
CA ARG A 50 8.59 8.13 3.82
C ARG A 50 8.26 6.64 3.76
N ALA A 51 9.13 5.87 3.11
CA ALA A 51 9.05 4.42 3.08
C ALA A 51 9.15 3.78 4.48
N GLY A 52 8.64 2.55 4.59
CA GLY A 52 8.59 1.78 5.84
C GLY A 52 7.62 2.33 6.88
N HIS A 53 6.70 3.22 6.45
CA HIS A 53 5.66 3.81 7.28
C HIS A 53 4.33 3.76 6.53
N TRP A 54 3.25 3.57 7.28
CA TRP A 54 1.89 3.51 6.75
C TRP A 54 0.99 4.38 7.60
N HIS A 55 -0.05 4.95 7.02
CA HIS A 55 -1.13 5.54 7.81
C HIS A 55 -2.37 4.67 7.70
N MET A 56 -3.02 4.42 8.82
CA MET A 56 -4.23 3.62 8.93
C MET A 56 -5.39 4.51 9.35
N TYR A 57 -6.49 4.46 8.62
CA TYR A 57 -7.74 5.11 9.01
C TYR A 57 -8.70 4.06 9.54
N LEU A 58 -9.10 4.23 10.80
CA LEU A 58 -9.95 3.30 11.53
C LEU A 58 -10.89 4.09 12.43
N ALA A 59 -12.20 3.79 12.36
CA ALA A 59 -13.22 4.38 13.23
C ALA A 59 -13.13 5.92 13.33
N GLY A 60 -12.94 6.59 12.19
CA GLY A 60 -12.89 8.06 12.10
C GLY A 60 -11.54 8.68 12.47
N LYS A 61 -10.51 7.89 12.78
CA LYS A 61 -9.20 8.38 13.24
C LYS A 61 -8.05 7.89 12.38
N TRP A 62 -7.05 8.77 12.20
CA TRP A 62 -5.78 8.44 11.55
C TRP A 62 -4.74 7.98 12.56
N TYR A 63 -4.12 6.85 12.26
CA TYR A 63 -3.02 6.25 13.00
C TYR A 63 -1.79 6.13 12.11
N GLY A 64 -0.63 6.54 12.61
CA GLY A 64 0.66 6.31 11.99
C GLY A 64 1.19 4.96 12.42
N LEU A 65 1.63 4.14 11.48
CA LEU A 65 2.16 2.80 11.71
C LEU A 65 3.63 2.73 11.30
N GLY A 66 4.46 2.16 12.17
CA GLY A 66 5.82 1.72 11.85
C GLY A 66 6.06 0.32 12.42
N LEU A 67 6.84 -0.51 11.72
CA LEU A 67 7.14 -1.88 12.18
C LEU A 67 7.93 -1.85 13.51
N ARG A 68 7.66 -2.83 14.38
CA ARG A 68 8.41 -3.01 15.64
C ARG A 68 9.62 -3.92 15.41
N GLY A 69 10.76 -3.59 16.05
CA GLY A 69 11.93 -4.48 16.16
C GLY A 69 12.54 -4.91 14.81
N ASP A 70 13.07 -6.14 14.78
CA ASP A 70 13.78 -6.79 13.65
C ASP A 70 12.91 -6.99 12.40
N ALA A 71 11.60 -6.71 12.48
CA ALA A 71 10.71 -6.65 11.33
C ALA A 71 10.89 -5.36 10.50
N ALA A 72 11.63 -4.37 11.01
CA ALA A 72 12.12 -3.25 10.19
C ALA A 72 12.82 -3.79 8.93
N ARG A 73 12.73 -3.08 7.80
CA ARG A 73 13.33 -3.42 6.48
C ARG A 73 14.75 -3.97 6.66
N THR A 74 14.88 -5.26 6.90
CA THR A 74 16.16 -5.93 6.99
C THR A 74 16.54 -6.22 5.55
N PRO A 75 17.77 -5.90 5.14
CA PRO A 75 18.24 -6.28 3.81
C PRO A 75 17.96 -7.77 3.60
N SER A 76 17.14 -8.06 2.60
CA SER A 76 16.74 -9.41 2.21
C SER A 76 17.30 -9.66 0.82
N ASP A 77 17.69 -10.90 0.55
CA ASP A 77 18.08 -11.34 -0.79
C ASP A 77 16.90 -11.28 -1.79
N ASP A 78 15.67 -11.16 -1.29
CA ASP A 78 14.47 -10.89 -2.07
C ASP A 78 14.03 -9.42 -1.91
N PRO A 79 14.30 -8.54 -2.89
CA PRO A 79 13.90 -7.14 -2.86
C PRO A 79 12.38 -6.96 -2.70
N THR A 80 11.57 -7.89 -3.19
CA THR A 80 10.10 -7.79 -3.14
C THR A 80 9.57 -7.88 -1.72
N SER A 81 10.21 -8.68 -0.86
CA SER A 81 9.84 -8.85 0.55
C SER A 81 10.00 -7.58 1.39
N THR A 82 10.88 -6.66 0.95
CA THR A 82 11.16 -5.40 1.66
C THR A 82 10.25 -4.23 1.25
N LEU A 83 9.42 -4.42 0.22
CA LEU A 83 8.51 -3.38 -0.26
C LEU A 83 7.40 -3.11 0.76
N ASP A 84 6.97 -1.86 0.88
CA ASP A 84 5.96 -1.47 1.86
C ASP A 84 4.62 -2.19 1.67
N VAL A 85 4.30 -2.57 0.43
CA VAL A 85 3.14 -3.38 0.08
C VAL A 85 3.23 -4.81 0.62
N SER A 86 4.41 -5.43 0.56
CA SER A 86 4.67 -6.79 1.02
C SER A 86 4.73 -6.82 2.54
N LEU A 87 5.44 -5.85 3.13
CA LEU A 87 5.50 -5.70 4.58
C LEU A 87 4.11 -5.51 5.19
N LEU A 88 3.24 -4.69 4.60
CA LEU A 88 1.85 -4.55 5.05
C LEU A 88 1.06 -5.86 4.88
N GLN A 89 1.24 -6.54 3.75
CA GLN A 89 0.58 -7.81 3.44
C GLN A 89 0.94 -8.88 4.48
N ASP A 90 2.22 -9.07 4.74
CA ASP A 90 2.76 -10.18 5.54
C ASP A 90 2.65 -9.92 7.04
N ASN A 91 2.67 -8.66 7.47
CA ASN A 91 2.64 -8.31 8.89
C ASN A 91 1.26 -7.86 9.38
N LEU A 92 0.33 -7.50 8.49
CA LEU A 92 -0.99 -6.98 8.89
C LEU A 92 -2.14 -7.66 8.14
N LEU A 93 -2.17 -7.57 6.80
CA LEU A 93 -3.35 -8.01 6.04
C LEU A 93 -3.60 -9.51 6.18
N ALA A 94 -2.58 -10.33 5.98
CA ALA A 94 -2.70 -11.78 6.13
C ALA A 94 -2.86 -12.21 7.61
N PRO A 95 -1.98 -11.84 8.56
CA PRO A 95 -2.04 -12.39 9.91
C PRO A 95 -3.15 -11.78 10.79
N VAL A 96 -3.54 -10.52 10.56
CA VAL A 96 -4.54 -9.82 11.42
C VAL A 96 -5.92 -9.83 10.76
N LEU A 97 -5.99 -9.48 9.48
CA LEU A 97 -7.26 -9.38 8.73
C LEU A 97 -7.63 -10.67 7.97
N GLY A 98 -6.74 -11.67 7.95
CA GLY A 98 -6.98 -12.93 7.25
C GLY A 98 -7.02 -12.80 5.73
N VAL A 99 -6.53 -11.70 5.16
CA VAL A 99 -6.48 -11.48 3.71
C VAL A 99 -5.20 -12.11 3.18
N THR A 100 -5.22 -13.41 2.87
CA THR A 100 -4.02 -14.16 2.48
C THR A 100 -3.56 -13.87 1.05
N ASP A 101 -4.48 -13.84 0.08
CA ASP A 101 -4.18 -13.43 -1.29
C ASP A 101 -5.06 -12.24 -1.71
N PRO A 102 -4.48 -11.04 -1.82
CA PRO A 102 -5.22 -9.83 -2.15
C PRO A 102 -5.67 -9.79 -3.63
N ARG A 103 -5.26 -10.76 -4.46
CA ARG A 103 -5.76 -10.89 -5.85
C ARG A 103 -7.14 -11.53 -5.91
N THR A 104 -7.48 -12.37 -4.92
CA THR A 104 -8.70 -13.18 -4.93
C THR A 104 -9.65 -12.85 -3.80
N ASP A 105 -9.16 -12.28 -2.70
CA ASP A 105 -10.01 -11.90 -1.57
C ASP A 105 -10.88 -10.68 -1.93
N LYS A 106 -12.20 -10.88 -1.92
CA LYS A 106 -13.18 -9.84 -2.27
C LYS A 106 -13.37 -8.78 -1.19
N ARG A 107 -12.78 -8.99 0.00
CA ARG A 107 -12.86 -8.06 1.13
C ARG A 107 -11.87 -6.92 1.00
N ILE A 108 -10.82 -7.06 0.19
CA ILE A 108 -9.84 -6.02 -0.04
C ILE A 108 -10.09 -5.32 -1.38
N ASP A 109 -10.03 -4.00 -1.37
CA ASP A 109 -10.08 -3.16 -2.56
C ASP A 109 -8.88 -2.21 -2.59
N PHE A 110 -8.58 -1.67 -3.76
CA PHE A 110 -7.38 -0.87 -4.01
C PHE A 110 -7.75 0.52 -4.50
N VAL A 111 -7.22 1.55 -3.84
CA VAL A 111 -7.45 2.95 -4.19
C VAL A 111 -6.16 3.54 -4.73
N GLY A 112 -6.16 3.93 -6.00
CA GLY A 112 -5.01 4.59 -6.62
C GLY A 112 -4.72 5.94 -5.98
N GLY A 113 -3.45 6.26 -5.75
CA GLY A 113 -3.00 7.46 -5.04
C GLY A 113 -3.47 8.78 -5.67
N ILE A 114 -3.86 8.78 -6.95
CA ILE A 114 -4.47 9.94 -7.62
C ILE A 114 -5.77 10.41 -6.95
N ARG A 115 -6.52 9.51 -6.29
CA ARG A 115 -7.73 9.88 -5.54
C ARG A 115 -7.40 10.50 -4.17
N GLY A 116 -6.16 10.32 -3.70
CA GLY A 116 -5.70 10.77 -2.40
C GLY A 116 -6.34 10.02 -1.23
N THR A 117 -5.99 10.45 -0.02
CA THR A 117 -6.44 9.87 1.23
C THR A 117 -7.86 10.26 1.63
N GLN A 118 -8.43 11.33 1.06
CA GLN A 118 -9.83 11.72 1.28
C GLN A 118 -10.80 10.63 0.83
N GLU A 119 -10.49 9.92 -0.25
CA GLU A 119 -11.30 8.78 -0.69
C GLU A 119 -11.26 7.63 0.34
N LEU A 120 -10.15 7.45 1.05
CA LEU A 120 -10.02 6.45 2.10
C LEU A 120 -10.93 6.78 3.29
N GLU A 121 -10.93 8.05 3.71
CA GLU A 121 -11.84 8.52 4.76
C GLU A 121 -13.28 8.31 4.35
N ARG A 122 -13.64 8.71 3.12
CA ARG A 122 -15.00 8.56 2.59
C ARG A 122 -15.47 7.11 2.64
N LEU A 123 -14.65 6.17 2.14
CA LEU A 123 -14.97 4.74 2.09
C LEU A 123 -15.13 4.11 3.47
N VAL A 124 -14.40 4.59 4.47
CA VAL A 124 -14.56 4.09 5.85
C VAL A 124 -15.78 4.73 6.52
N ASN A 125 -15.96 6.03 6.35
CA ASN A 125 -17.04 6.78 6.98
C ASN A 125 -18.43 6.43 6.41
N ASP A 126 -18.51 6.03 5.14
CA ASP A 126 -19.76 5.57 4.52
C ASP A 126 -20.06 4.08 4.75
N GLY A 127 -19.15 3.34 5.40
CA GLY A 127 -19.28 1.93 5.71
C GLY A 127 -18.94 0.98 4.56
N SER A 128 -18.43 1.47 3.42
CA SER A 128 -17.94 0.63 2.32
C SER A 128 -16.69 -0.17 2.71
N ALA A 129 -15.91 0.34 3.66
CA ALA A 129 -14.75 -0.30 4.27
C ALA A 129 -14.79 -0.15 5.79
N ALA A 130 -14.21 -1.11 6.51
CA ALA A 130 -14.02 -1.00 7.96
C ALA A 130 -12.69 -0.33 8.33
N VAL A 131 -11.68 -0.45 7.46
CA VAL A 131 -10.35 0.13 7.66
C VAL A 131 -9.71 0.47 6.32
N ALA A 132 -8.90 1.53 6.30
CA ALA A 132 -8.08 1.90 5.16
C ALA A 132 -6.60 2.08 5.54
N PHE A 133 -5.72 1.83 4.58
CA PHE A 133 -4.27 1.97 4.70
C PHE A 133 -3.73 2.83 3.57
N ALA A 134 -3.17 3.98 3.91
CA ALA A 134 -2.36 4.79 3.03
C ALA A 134 -0.90 4.32 3.04
N LEU A 135 -0.34 4.17 1.85
CA LEU A 135 1.02 3.67 1.60
C LEU A 135 1.86 4.79 1.01
N HIS A 136 3.17 4.71 1.24
CA HIS A 136 4.14 5.49 0.49
C HIS A 136 4.29 4.89 -0.92
N SER A 137 4.60 5.71 -1.92
CA SER A 137 4.84 5.20 -3.27
C SER A 137 6.08 4.31 -3.28
N THR A 138 6.02 3.23 -4.06
CA THR A 138 7.23 2.49 -4.41
C THR A 138 8.13 3.38 -5.27
N SER A 139 9.41 3.45 -4.95
CA SER A 139 10.35 4.27 -5.72
C SER A 139 10.77 3.58 -7.03
N ILE A 140 11.34 4.34 -7.96
CA ILE A 140 11.90 3.78 -9.19
C ILE A 140 13.06 2.84 -8.86
N GLU A 141 13.88 3.17 -7.86
CA GLU A 141 14.99 2.34 -7.41
C GLU A 141 14.51 1.01 -6.82
N ASP A 142 13.40 1.00 -6.08
CA ASP A 142 12.78 -0.23 -5.57
C ASP A 142 12.31 -1.11 -6.76
N LEU A 143 11.72 -0.51 -7.80
CA LEU A 143 11.30 -1.22 -9.00
C LEU A 143 12.48 -1.81 -9.78
N LEU A 144 13.54 -1.02 -9.99
CA LEU A 144 14.75 -1.47 -10.68
C LEU A 144 15.42 -2.61 -9.91
N ARG A 145 15.52 -2.50 -8.57
CA ARG A 145 16.07 -3.59 -7.73
C ARG A 145 15.30 -4.90 -7.87
N VAL A 146 13.97 -4.85 -7.92
CA VAL A 146 13.15 -6.06 -8.16
C VAL A 146 13.41 -6.64 -9.55
N SER A 147 13.50 -5.78 -10.57
CA SER A 147 13.77 -6.20 -11.95
C SER A 147 15.15 -6.84 -12.11
N ASP A 148 16.18 -6.23 -11.54
CA ASP A 148 17.57 -6.72 -11.60
C ASP A 148 17.73 -8.09 -10.91
N ALA A 149 16.91 -8.35 -9.89
CA ALA A 149 16.82 -9.65 -9.22
C ALA A 149 15.97 -10.69 -9.99
N GLY A 150 15.43 -10.34 -11.17
CA GLY A 150 14.53 -11.21 -11.94
C GLY A 150 13.16 -11.44 -11.28
N GLY A 151 12.80 -10.61 -10.31
CA GLY A 151 11.56 -10.72 -9.54
C GLY A 151 10.34 -10.13 -10.25
N VAL A 152 9.17 -10.35 -9.65
CA VAL A 152 7.89 -9.81 -10.13
C VAL A 152 7.31 -8.88 -9.06
N MET A 153 6.91 -7.67 -9.47
CA MET A 153 6.28 -6.72 -8.56
C MET A 153 5.00 -7.31 -7.93
N PRO A 154 4.78 -7.13 -6.61
CA PRO A 154 3.54 -7.55 -5.96
C PRO A 154 2.31 -6.89 -6.63
N PRO A 155 1.10 -7.46 -6.47
CA PRO A 155 -0.07 -6.96 -7.15
C PRO A 155 -0.43 -5.55 -6.67
N LYS A 156 -0.75 -4.66 -7.63
CA LYS A 156 -1.15 -3.27 -7.36
C LYS A 156 -0.14 -2.54 -6.46
N SER A 157 1.15 -2.63 -6.81
CA SER A 157 2.24 -1.95 -6.10
C SER A 157 2.58 -0.58 -6.67
N THR A 158 2.37 -0.37 -7.96
CA THR A 158 2.80 0.86 -8.67
C THR A 158 1.69 1.40 -9.57
N TRP A 159 1.35 2.68 -9.42
CA TRP A 159 0.51 3.42 -10.37
C TRP A 159 1.38 4.40 -11.14
N PHE A 160 1.57 4.17 -12.44
CA PHE A 160 2.33 5.08 -13.29
C PHE A 160 1.46 6.22 -13.82
N GLU A 161 1.99 7.43 -13.74
CA GLU A 161 1.45 8.62 -14.41
C GLU A 161 2.52 9.29 -15.29
N PRO A 162 2.17 9.72 -16.52
CA PRO A 162 0.88 9.50 -17.20
C PRO A 162 0.70 8.03 -17.60
N LYS A 163 -0.54 7.54 -17.55
CA LYS A 163 -0.85 6.27 -18.22
C LYS A 163 -0.63 6.44 -19.71
N LEU A 164 -0.15 5.39 -20.38
CA LEU A 164 -0.22 5.33 -21.84
C LEU A 164 -1.66 5.59 -22.24
N ARG A 165 -1.90 6.64 -23.04
CA ARG A 165 -3.21 6.83 -23.64
C ARG A 165 -3.35 5.74 -24.71
N ASP A 166 -4.42 4.96 -24.63
CA ASP A 166 -4.72 3.95 -25.64
C ASP A 166 -4.82 4.64 -27.02
N GLY A 167 -4.19 4.07 -28.06
CA GLY A 167 -4.30 4.55 -29.45
C GLY A 167 -3.09 5.23 -30.09
N ILE A 168 -1.88 5.19 -29.50
CA ILE A 168 -0.66 5.68 -30.18
C ILE A 168 -0.17 4.63 -31.19
N LEU A 169 -0.32 4.93 -32.49
CA LEU A 169 0.29 4.20 -33.60
C LEU A 169 1.64 4.87 -33.94
N ILE A 170 2.74 4.14 -33.77
CA ILE A 170 4.06 4.59 -34.24
C ILE A 170 4.30 3.93 -35.60
N HIS A 171 4.20 4.71 -36.67
CA HIS A 171 4.61 4.32 -38.01
C HIS A 171 6.03 4.85 -38.23
N THR A 172 7.04 3.99 -38.09
CA THR A 172 8.39 4.30 -38.54
C THR A 172 8.40 4.29 -40.06
N ILE A 173 8.70 5.44 -40.68
CA ILE A 173 9.00 5.54 -42.11
C ILE A 173 10.40 4.98 -42.34
#